data_AF-A0A061R7V7-F1
#
_entry.id   AF-A0A061R7V7-F1
#
_cell.length_a   1.000
_cell.length_b   1.000
_cell.length_c   1.000
_cell.angle_alpha   90.00
_cell.angle_beta   90.00
_cell.angle_gamma   90.00
#
_symmetry.space_group_name_H-M   'P 1'
#
loop_
_entity.id
_entity.type
_entity.pdbx_description
1 polymer ?
#
loop_
_entity_poly.entity_id
_entity_poly.type
_entity_poly.pdbx_seq_one_letter_code
_entity_poly.pdbx_strand_id
1 'polypeptide(L)'
;MVLDASKSTGHKEILTRELESVGIRLNQNPPDVYLKVKKTGGIHFNSTVPLKSIDETMVMKILQEYKIHNCEILFREDCNVDQLIDVIEGNRKYVRCIYVYNKIDVCSMEEVETIARMPNSIPISCYQELNLDGLLKEVWDALALVRVYTKKQGCKPDFDEPVVLTAGRGGTLLSNFCDHIHRSLHKQFKYALVWGTSVKHYPQRVGLQHQLHDEDVVQIVKDKTAAGEDGRGRFKTQSDAPLRISDRVKKPSLKT
;
A
#
# COMPACT_ATOMS: atom_id res chain seq x y z
N MET A 1 19.05 2.84 -7.57
CA MET A 1 19.95 3.29 -8.65
C MET A 1 21.38 2.95 -8.25
N VAL A 2 22.13 2.22 -9.07
CA VAL A 2 23.53 1.86 -8.77
C VAL A 2 24.47 2.87 -9.42
N LEU A 3 25.41 3.38 -8.63
CA LEU A 3 26.39 4.39 -9.00
C LEU A 3 27.80 3.90 -8.62
N ASP A 4 28.82 4.45 -9.25
CA ASP A 4 30.22 4.19 -8.93
C ASP A 4 30.72 5.32 -8.03
N ALA A 5 31.22 5.00 -6.83
CA ALA A 5 31.70 5.98 -5.85
C ALA A 5 32.95 6.72 -6.34
N SER A 6 33.76 6.09 -7.20
CA SER A 6 35.01 6.67 -7.73
C SER A 6 34.78 7.70 -8.84
N LYS A 7 33.58 7.76 -9.41
CA LYS A 7 33.26 8.63 -10.56
C LYS A 7 32.43 9.83 -10.14
N SER A 8 32.50 10.89 -10.95
CA SER A 8 31.73 12.11 -10.71
C SER A 8 30.22 11.89 -10.73
N THR A 9 29.49 12.80 -10.09
CA THR A 9 28.03 12.78 -9.94
C THR A 9 27.25 12.85 -11.26
N GLY A 10 27.91 13.07 -12.41
CA GLY A 10 27.25 13.22 -13.71
C GLY A 10 26.36 12.04 -14.10
N HIS A 11 26.74 10.81 -13.73
CA HIS A 11 25.91 9.63 -14.00
C HIS A 11 24.56 9.69 -13.28
N LYS A 12 24.54 10.20 -12.05
CA LYS A 12 23.31 10.36 -11.26
C LYS A 12 22.37 11.35 -11.93
N GLU A 13 22.89 12.47 -12.41
CA GLU A 13 22.10 13.51 -13.07
C GLU A 13 21.49 13.01 -14.38
N ILE A 14 22.28 12.32 -15.21
CA ILE A 14 21.80 11.75 -16.47
C ILE A 14 20.68 10.75 -16.21
N LEU A 15 20.90 9.77 -15.32
CA LEU A 15 19.89 8.75 -15.02
C LEU A 15 18.63 9.35 -14.40
N THR A 16 18.77 10.37 -13.55
CA THR A 16 17.61 11.05 -12.94
C THR A 16 16.79 11.75 -14.01
N ARG A 17 17.45 12.47 -14.94
CA ARG A 17 16.78 13.15 -16.05
C ARG A 17 16.05 12.19 -16.98
N GLU A 18 16.66 11.05 -17.31
CA GLU A 18 16.02 10.02 -18.15
C GLU A 18 14.81 9.37 -17.46
N LEU A 19 14.86 9.17 -16.14
CA LEU A 19 13.71 8.65 -15.41
C LEU A 19 12.58 9.69 -15.29
N GLU A 20 12.95 10.95 -15.10
CA GLU A 20 12.01 12.06 -15.02
C GLU A 20 11.32 12.35 -16.36
N SER A 21 12.02 12.16 -17.49
CA SER A 21 11.43 12.33 -18.84
C SER A 21 10.37 11.27 -19.14
N VAL A 22 10.52 10.06 -18.59
CA VAL A 22 9.55 8.96 -18.70
C VAL A 22 8.38 9.12 -17.70
N GLY A 23 8.40 10.15 -16.85
CA GLY A 23 7.34 10.42 -15.89
C GLY A 23 7.45 9.66 -14.57
N ILE A 24 8.65 9.19 -14.22
CA ILE A 24 8.96 8.64 -12.90
C ILE A 24 9.56 9.76 -12.04
N ARG A 25 8.98 9.99 -10.85
CA ARG A 25 9.50 10.95 -9.87
C ARG A 25 10.16 10.19 -8.72
N LEU A 26 11.44 10.46 -8.49
CA LEU A 26 12.25 9.73 -7.51
C LEU A 26 12.19 10.44 -6.15
N ASN A 27 11.87 9.70 -5.09
CA ASN A 27 11.87 10.18 -3.69
C ASN A 27 11.03 11.44 -3.41
N GLN A 28 10.00 11.66 -4.21
CA GLN A 28 9.06 12.77 -4.05
C GLN A 28 7.68 12.21 -3.72
N ASN A 29 6.89 13.01 -3.01
CA ASN A 29 5.46 12.72 -2.81
C ASN A 29 4.64 13.43 -3.89
N PRO A 30 3.44 12.91 -4.23
CA PRO A 30 2.50 13.63 -5.07
C PRO A 30 2.19 15.00 -4.46
N PRO A 31 2.27 16.08 -5.24
CA PRO A 31 2.04 17.41 -4.71
C PRO A 31 0.56 17.61 -4.32
N ASP A 32 0.32 18.33 -3.23
CA ASP A 32 -1.03 18.59 -2.69
C ASP A 32 -1.68 19.79 -3.42
N VAL A 33 -2.02 19.54 -4.68
CA VAL A 33 -2.77 20.48 -5.52
C VAL A 33 -4.11 19.86 -5.88
N TYR A 34 -5.18 20.56 -5.50
CA TYR A 34 -6.52 20.17 -5.88
C TYR A 34 -6.88 20.80 -7.22
N LEU A 35 -7.01 19.99 -8.26
CA LEU A 35 -7.42 20.42 -9.60
C LEU A 35 -8.76 19.77 -9.96
N LYS A 36 -9.77 20.60 -10.23
CA LYS A 36 -11.10 20.17 -10.68
C LYS A 36 -11.49 20.87 -11.96
N VAL A 37 -11.52 20.12 -13.06
CA VAL A 37 -12.00 20.63 -14.35
C VAL A 37 -13.52 20.82 -14.31
N LYS A 38 -13.99 21.98 -14.74
CA LYS A 38 -15.41 22.37 -14.83
C LYS A 38 -15.84 22.49 -16.28
N LYS A 39 -17.15 22.48 -16.54
CA LYS A 39 -17.69 22.68 -17.90
C LYS A 39 -17.69 24.16 -18.32
N THR A 40 -17.89 25.05 -17.36
CA THR A 40 -18.01 26.51 -17.55
C THR A 40 -17.50 27.23 -16.29
N GLY A 41 -17.09 28.49 -16.42
CA GLY A 41 -16.74 29.35 -15.26
C GLY A 41 -15.30 29.87 -15.24
N GLY A 42 -14.52 29.68 -16.31
CA GLY A 42 -13.14 30.14 -16.39
C GLY A 42 -12.19 29.40 -15.44
N ILE A 43 -10.98 29.94 -15.31
CA ILE A 43 -9.94 29.43 -14.40
C ILE A 43 -10.11 30.17 -13.07
N HIS A 44 -10.43 29.44 -12.01
CA HIS A 44 -10.47 29.96 -10.65
C HIS A 44 -9.23 29.50 -9.90
N PHE A 45 -8.36 30.44 -9.58
CA PHE A 45 -7.08 30.22 -8.91
C PHE A 45 -7.20 30.60 -7.44
N ASN A 46 -6.93 29.65 -6.55
CA ASN A 46 -6.84 29.88 -5.11
C ASN A 46 -5.52 29.31 -4.59
N SER A 47 -4.88 30.02 -3.66
CA SER A 47 -3.70 29.53 -2.96
C SER A 47 -3.84 29.69 -1.46
N THR A 48 -3.54 28.63 -0.72
CA THR A 48 -3.50 28.63 0.74
C THR A 48 -2.15 29.13 1.26
N VAL A 49 -1.09 28.95 0.47
CA VAL A 49 0.31 29.26 0.82
C VAL A 49 0.85 30.30 -0.18
N PRO A 50 1.72 31.24 0.24
CA PRO A 50 2.39 32.13 -0.71
C PRO A 50 3.29 31.31 -1.65
N LEU A 51 2.98 31.36 -2.94
CA LEU A 51 3.75 30.69 -3.99
C LEU A 51 4.98 31.52 -4.33
N LYS A 52 6.16 30.89 -4.36
CA LYS A 52 7.42 31.56 -4.72
C LYS A 52 7.87 31.21 -6.13
N SER A 53 7.56 30.00 -6.56
CA SER A 53 8.06 29.44 -7.83
C SER A 53 7.09 29.64 -9.00
N ILE A 54 5.81 29.92 -8.73
CA ILE A 54 4.76 29.98 -9.75
C ILE A 54 3.95 31.26 -9.59
N ASP A 55 3.76 31.95 -10.72
CA ASP A 55 2.84 33.07 -10.85
C ASP A 55 1.49 32.62 -11.45
N GLU A 56 0.41 33.31 -11.08
CA GLU A 56 -0.94 33.06 -11.62
C GLU A 56 -0.97 33.14 -13.15
N THR A 57 -0.26 34.10 -13.75
CA THR A 57 -0.19 34.25 -15.21
C THR A 57 0.49 33.05 -15.89
N MET A 58 1.46 32.42 -15.22
CA MET A 58 2.15 31.23 -15.73
C MET A 58 1.23 30.01 -15.66
N VAL A 59 0.49 29.85 -14.55
CA VAL A 59 -0.53 28.79 -14.40
C VAL A 59 -1.58 28.88 -15.51
N MET A 60 -2.09 30.09 -15.78
CA MET A 60 -3.07 30.29 -16.84
C MET A 60 -2.54 29.89 -18.22
N LYS A 61 -1.28 30.22 -18.54
CA LYS A 61 -0.64 29.82 -19.81
C LYS A 61 -0.50 28.30 -19.93
N ILE A 62 -0.04 27.64 -18.88
CA ILE A 62 0.11 26.18 -18.85
C ILE A 62 -1.25 25.51 -19.07
N LEU A 63 -2.29 25.92 -18.35
CA LEU A 63 -3.63 25.34 -18.50
C LEU A 63 -4.20 25.54 -19.90
N GLN A 64 -3.97 26.70 -20.51
CA GLN A 64 -4.38 26.97 -21.89
C GLN A 64 -3.66 26.05 -22.89
N GLU A 65 -2.37 25.79 -22.70
CA GLU A 65 -1.59 24.87 -23.53
C GLU A 65 -2.12 23.43 -23.45
N TYR A 66 -2.51 23.00 -22.24
CA TYR A 66 -3.19 21.73 -22.01
C TYR A 66 -4.69 21.72 -22.39
N LYS A 67 -5.19 22.79 -23.04
CA LYS A 67 -6.59 22.95 -23.50
C LYS A 67 -7.63 22.92 -22.37
N ILE A 68 -7.24 23.30 -21.16
CA ILE A 68 -8.11 23.42 -19.98
C ILE A 68 -8.50 24.88 -19.80
N HIS A 69 -9.71 25.24 -20.24
CA HIS A 69 -10.21 26.62 -20.16
C HIS A 69 -11.05 26.90 -18.91
N ASN A 70 -11.60 25.85 -18.29
CA ASN A 70 -12.50 25.95 -17.15
C ASN A 70 -12.04 24.99 -16.04
N CYS A 71 -11.45 25.51 -14.97
CA CYS A 71 -11.00 24.68 -13.85
C CYS A 71 -10.95 25.48 -12.55
N GLU A 72 -11.08 24.77 -11.44
CA GLU A 72 -10.78 25.28 -10.11
C GLU A 72 -9.50 24.62 -9.63
N ILE A 73 -8.52 25.44 -9.27
CA ILE A 73 -7.21 24.98 -8.78
C ILE A 73 -6.99 25.60 -7.41
N LEU A 74 -6.67 24.74 -6.45
CA LEU A 74 -6.30 25.13 -5.10
C LEU A 74 -4.92 24.56 -4.78
N PHE A 75 -3.97 25.46 -4.54
CA PHE A 75 -2.63 25.10 -4.05
C PHE A 75 -2.65 25.07 -2.51
N ARG A 76 -2.24 23.93 -1.93
CA ARG A 76 -2.04 23.78 -0.47
C ARG A 76 -0.57 23.82 -0.06
N GLU A 77 0.34 23.74 -1.02
CA GLU A 77 1.78 23.84 -0.85
C GLU A 77 2.42 24.64 -1.99
N ASP A 78 3.69 25.02 -1.82
CA ASP A 78 4.48 25.69 -2.87
C ASP A 78 4.94 24.66 -3.90
N CYS A 79 4.45 24.79 -5.14
CA CYS A 79 4.74 23.86 -6.22
C CYS A 79 5.60 24.52 -7.30
N ASN A 80 6.41 23.72 -7.99
CA ASN A 80 7.11 24.14 -9.21
C ASN A 80 6.30 23.80 -10.47
N VAL A 81 6.68 24.39 -11.61
CA VAL A 81 6.01 24.22 -12.91
C VAL A 81 5.87 22.74 -13.30
N ASP A 82 6.95 21.97 -13.13
CA ASP A 82 6.95 20.53 -13.44
C ASP A 82 5.99 19.74 -12.54
N GLN A 83 5.85 20.14 -11.28
CA GLN A 83 4.91 19.51 -10.35
C GLN A 83 3.46 19.83 -10.70
N LEU A 84 3.19 21.05 -11.17
CA LEU A 84 1.87 21.40 -11.70
C LEU A 84 1.52 20.57 -12.93
N ILE A 85 2.49 20.38 -13.84
CA ILE A 85 2.34 19.51 -15.01
C ILE A 85 2.06 18.06 -14.58
N ASP A 86 2.75 17.57 -13.54
CA ASP A 86 2.53 16.22 -13.02
C ASP A 86 1.08 16.00 -12.52
N VAL A 87 0.49 17.02 -11.88
CA VAL A 87 -0.91 16.99 -11.41
C VAL A 87 -1.89 17.01 -12.57
N ILE A 88 -1.61 17.81 -13.60
CA ILE A 88 -2.46 17.93 -14.79
C ILE A 88 -2.49 16.62 -15.57
N GLU A 89 -1.32 15.98 -15.74
CA GLU A 89 -1.23 14.73 -16.50
C GLU A 89 -1.73 13.51 -15.73
N GLY A 90 -1.53 13.46 -14.41
CA GLY A 90 -2.03 12.38 -13.54
C GLY A 90 -1.48 10.97 -13.81
N ASN A 91 -0.62 10.79 -14.83
CA ASN A 91 -0.01 9.51 -15.21
C ASN A 91 1.42 9.34 -14.65
N ARG A 92 1.80 10.14 -13.65
CA ARG A 92 3.13 10.09 -13.05
C ARG A 92 3.20 9.04 -11.95
N LYS A 93 4.35 8.38 -11.84
CA LYS A 93 4.63 7.41 -10.79
C LYS A 93 5.67 7.96 -9.82
N TYR A 94 5.27 8.08 -8.56
CA TYR A 94 6.15 8.49 -7.46
C TYR A 94 6.76 7.22 -6.84
N VAL A 95 8.07 7.08 -6.96
CA VAL A 95 8.79 5.86 -6.58
C VAL A 95 9.93 6.22 -5.64
N ARG A 96 10.04 5.47 -4.54
CA ARG A 96 11.19 5.54 -3.62
C ARG A 96 12.40 4.90 -4.30
N CYS A 97 13.55 5.56 -4.24
CA CYS A 97 14.78 5.11 -4.87
C CYS A 97 15.95 5.25 -3.89
N ILE A 98 16.65 4.14 -3.67
CA ILE A 98 17.91 4.10 -2.94
C ILE A 98 19.06 4.32 -3.94
N TYR A 99 20.00 5.19 -3.61
CA TYR A 99 21.24 5.41 -4.34
C TYR A 99 22.34 4.52 -3.76
N VAL A 100 22.75 3.52 -4.52
CA VAL A 100 23.74 2.53 -4.09
C VAL A 100 25.08 2.89 -4.73
N TYR A 101 26.04 3.31 -3.91
CA TYR A 101 27.37 3.72 -4.35
C TYR A 101 28.34 2.55 -4.19
N ASN A 102 28.70 1.90 -5.30
CA ASN A 102 29.61 0.76 -5.30
C ASN A 102 31.08 1.20 -5.42
N LYS A 103 32.01 0.29 -5.09
CA LYS A 103 33.47 0.45 -5.13
C LYS A 103 34.06 1.37 -4.06
N ILE A 104 33.52 1.30 -2.85
CA ILE A 104 34.03 2.07 -1.72
C ILE A 104 35.46 1.68 -1.32
N ASP A 105 35.95 0.53 -1.79
CA ASP A 105 37.32 0.05 -1.60
C ASP A 105 38.38 0.93 -2.29
N VAL A 106 37.99 1.72 -3.29
CA VAL A 106 38.88 2.65 -4.00
C VAL A 106 38.83 4.06 -3.38
N CYS A 107 37.80 4.34 -2.58
CA CYS A 107 37.55 5.66 -1.98
C CYS A 107 38.27 5.81 -0.63
N SER A 108 38.53 7.05 -0.26
CA SER A 108 38.98 7.39 1.09
C SER A 108 37.84 7.29 2.11
N MET A 109 38.18 7.10 3.39
CA MET A 109 37.17 7.03 4.46
C MET A 109 36.32 8.31 4.55
N GLU A 110 36.89 9.48 4.26
CA GLU A 110 36.17 10.77 4.28
C GLU A 110 35.10 10.86 3.18
N GLU A 111 35.41 10.35 1.98
CA GLU A 111 34.46 10.28 0.86
C GLU A 111 33.33 9.31 1.17
N VAL A 112 33.67 8.14 1.73
CA VAL A 112 32.68 7.14 2.15
C VAL A 112 31.74 7.73 3.22
N GLU A 113 32.27 8.46 4.19
CA GLU A 113 31.47 9.12 5.22
C GLU A 113 30.55 10.21 4.61
N THR A 114 31.07 10.98 3.65
CA THR A 114 30.27 11.97 2.91
C THR A 114 29.12 11.30 2.16
N ILE A 115 29.37 10.14 1.53
CA ILE A 115 28.35 9.34 0.85
C ILE A 115 27.33 8.76 1.83
N ALA A 116 27.77 8.29 2.99
CA ALA A 116 26.87 7.76 4.01
C ALA A 116 25.93 8.83 4.62
N ARG A 117 26.36 10.09 4.65
CA ARG A 117 25.55 11.22 5.17
C ARG A 117 24.54 11.78 4.17
N MET A 118 24.70 11.48 2.87
CA MET A 118 23.74 11.91 1.87
C MET A 118 22.37 11.22 2.07
N PRO A 119 21.26 11.84 1.64
CA PRO A 119 19.94 11.24 1.82
C PRO A 119 19.75 10.05 0.85
N ASN A 120 19.16 8.98 1.37
CA ASN A 120 18.83 7.75 0.62
C ASN A 120 20.04 7.12 -0.10
N SER A 121 21.25 7.29 0.43
CA SER A 121 22.48 6.75 -0.15
C SER A 121 23.12 5.69 0.72
N ILE A 122 23.65 4.66 0.08
CA ILE A 122 24.29 3.52 0.75
C ILE A 122 25.63 3.25 0.05
N PRO A 123 26.76 3.42 0.75
CA PRO A 123 28.07 2.99 0.26
C PRO A 123 28.21 1.47 0.39
N ILE A 124 28.61 0.77 -0.67
CA ILE A 124 28.85 -0.67 -0.70
C ILE A 124 30.17 -1.02 -1.43
N SER A 125 30.76 -2.17 -1.11
CA SER A 125 31.75 -2.81 -1.98
C SER A 125 31.29 -4.23 -2.29
N CYS A 126 30.95 -4.49 -3.55
CA CYS A 126 30.59 -5.85 -3.96
C CYS A 126 31.79 -6.81 -3.94
N TYR A 127 33.02 -6.31 -4.12
CA TYR A 127 34.22 -7.17 -4.17
C TYR A 127 34.64 -7.63 -2.78
N GLN A 128 34.59 -6.73 -1.79
CA GLN A 128 34.92 -7.03 -0.41
C GLN A 128 33.70 -7.44 0.44
N GLU A 129 32.53 -7.56 -0.19
CA GLU A 129 31.24 -7.84 0.45
C GLU A 129 30.90 -6.88 1.61
N LEU A 130 31.36 -5.63 1.51
CA LEU A 130 31.15 -4.62 2.55
C LEU A 130 29.76 -4.00 2.43
N ASN A 131 29.07 -3.92 3.57
CA ASN A 131 27.80 -3.23 3.78
C ASN A 131 26.62 -3.77 2.93
N LEU A 132 26.67 -5.04 2.53
CA LEU A 132 25.55 -5.71 1.87
C LEU A 132 24.36 -5.91 2.82
N ASP A 133 24.61 -6.17 4.10
CA ASP A 133 23.56 -6.30 5.12
C ASP A 133 22.82 -4.97 5.34
N GLY A 134 23.57 -3.86 5.36
CA GLY A 134 23.00 -2.52 5.45
C GLY A 134 22.12 -2.20 4.25
N LEU A 135 22.57 -2.58 3.04
CA LEU A 135 21.75 -2.46 1.83
C LEU A 135 20.45 -3.29 1.93
N LEU A 136 20.53 -4.53 2.41
CA LEU A 136 19.34 -5.38 2.56
C LEU A 136 18.33 -4.77 3.53
N LYS A 137 18.80 -4.25 4.67
CA LYS A 137 17.97 -3.59 5.66
C LYS A 137 17.27 -2.35 5.10
N GLU A 138 18.01 -1.47 4.44
CA GLU A 138 17.45 -0.28 3.84
C GLU A 138 16.47 -0.59 2.70
N VAL A 139 16.73 -1.65 1.91
CA VAL A 139 15.77 -2.13 0.90
C VAL A 139 14.48 -2.60 1.57
N TRP A 140 14.57 -3.33 2.67
CA TRP A 140 13.40 -3.77 3.45
C TRP A 140 12.58 -2.58 3.94
N ASP A 141 13.24 -1.61 4.57
CA ASP A 141 12.61 -0.40 5.11
C ASP A 141 12.00 0.47 3.97
N ALA A 142 12.71 0.61 2.85
CA ALA A 142 12.26 1.35 1.68
C ALA A 142 11.13 0.67 0.92
N LEU A 143 10.92 -0.64 1.06
CA LEU A 143 9.73 -1.29 0.50
C LEU A 143 8.48 -1.01 1.36
N ALA A 144 8.63 -0.70 2.65
CA ALA A 144 7.54 -0.52 3.62
C ALA A 144 6.45 -1.58 3.46
N LEU A 145 6.89 -2.84 3.48
CA LEU A 145 6.00 -4.00 3.42
C LEU A 145 5.30 -4.16 4.76
N VAL A 146 4.04 -4.58 4.70
CA VAL A 146 3.23 -4.90 5.87
C VAL A 146 2.91 -6.38 5.81
N ARG A 147 3.51 -7.18 6.68
CA ARG A 147 3.25 -8.61 6.82
C ARG A 147 2.07 -8.81 7.75
N VAL A 148 1.06 -9.50 7.27
CA VAL A 148 -0.14 -9.81 8.06
C VAL A 148 -0.29 -11.31 8.17
N TYR A 149 -0.37 -11.81 9.39
CA TYR A 149 -0.47 -13.23 9.69
C TYR A 149 -1.93 -13.66 9.77
N THR A 150 -2.24 -14.81 9.16
CA THR A 150 -3.61 -15.34 9.20
C THR A 150 -3.81 -16.24 10.41
N LYS A 151 -5.00 -16.17 11.01
CA LYS A 151 -5.40 -17.04 12.12
C LYS A 151 -6.74 -17.68 11.86
N LYS A 152 -6.79 -19.02 11.88
CA LYS A 152 -8.04 -19.80 11.83
C LYS A 152 -8.72 -19.83 13.20
N GLN A 153 -10.04 -19.98 13.21
CA GLN A 153 -10.80 -20.07 14.45
C GLN A 153 -10.41 -21.34 15.22
N GLY A 154 -10.02 -21.20 16.48
CA GLY A 154 -9.60 -22.33 17.32
C GLY A 154 -8.16 -22.82 17.09
N CYS A 155 -7.44 -22.28 16.10
CA CYS A 155 -6.03 -22.60 15.85
C CYS A 155 -5.11 -21.46 16.32
N LYS A 156 -3.83 -21.80 16.48
CA LYS A 156 -2.76 -20.80 16.61
C LYS A 156 -2.59 -20.04 15.29
N PRO A 157 -2.11 -18.78 15.33
CA PRO A 157 -1.72 -18.06 14.11
C PRO A 157 -0.60 -18.80 13.38
N ASP A 158 -0.60 -18.67 12.06
CA ASP A 158 0.46 -19.17 11.20
C ASP A 158 1.46 -18.03 10.95
N PHE A 159 2.74 -18.29 11.24
CA PHE A 159 3.84 -17.32 11.09
C PHE A 159 4.77 -17.64 9.91
N ASP A 160 4.58 -18.78 9.25
CA ASP A 160 5.44 -19.21 8.15
C ASP A 160 5.03 -18.53 6.84
N GLU A 161 3.72 -18.38 6.60
CA GLU A 161 3.17 -17.78 5.38
C GLU A 161 2.38 -16.48 5.66
N PRO A 162 3.07 -15.32 5.79
CA PRO A 162 2.40 -14.03 5.90
C PRO A 162 1.83 -13.56 4.56
N VAL A 163 0.69 -12.87 4.63
CA VAL A 163 0.18 -12.09 3.49
C VAL A 163 0.89 -10.74 3.51
N VAL A 164 1.66 -10.48 2.46
CA VAL A 164 2.43 -9.24 2.32
C VAL A 164 1.59 -8.19 1.60
N LEU A 165 1.28 -7.10 2.28
CA LEU A 165 0.59 -5.94 1.75
C LEU A 165 1.57 -4.79 1.50
N THR A 166 1.24 -3.92 0.55
CA THR A 166 2.03 -2.73 0.24
C THR A 166 1.11 -1.57 -0.09
N ALA A 167 1.47 -0.36 0.36
CA ALA A 167 0.73 0.86 0.05
C ALA A 167 0.49 1.06 -1.46
N GLY A 168 1.51 0.77 -2.29
CA GLY A 168 1.45 0.97 -3.74
C GLY A 168 0.73 -0.10 -4.57
N ARG A 169 0.39 -1.28 -4.01
CA ARG A 169 -0.23 -2.41 -4.75
C ARG A 169 -1.67 -2.72 -4.32
N GLY A 170 -2.31 -1.79 -3.62
CA GLY A 170 -3.68 -1.96 -3.16
C GLY A 170 -3.98 -1.19 -1.88
N GLY A 171 -2.96 -0.89 -1.07
CA GLY A 171 -3.11 -0.27 0.24
C GLY A 171 -3.11 -1.29 1.37
N THR A 172 -2.98 -0.84 2.61
CA THR A 172 -2.88 -1.70 3.80
C THR A 172 -4.22 -1.93 4.52
N LEU A 173 -5.35 -1.70 3.83
CA LEU A 173 -6.68 -1.91 4.38
C LEU A 173 -7.02 -3.39 4.49
N LEU A 174 -7.88 -3.72 5.44
CA LEU A 174 -8.42 -5.07 5.62
C LEU A 174 -9.21 -5.55 4.39
N SER A 175 -9.85 -4.65 3.63
CA SER A 175 -10.48 -4.98 2.34
C SER A 175 -9.49 -5.63 1.38
N ASN A 176 -8.32 -5.04 1.24
CA ASN A 176 -7.28 -5.48 0.31
C ASN A 176 -6.64 -6.78 0.76
N PHE A 177 -6.53 -6.97 2.08
CA PHE A 177 -6.14 -8.24 2.68
C PHE A 177 -7.12 -9.37 2.30
N CYS A 178 -8.43 -9.10 2.39
CA CYS A 178 -9.44 -10.07 1.98
C CYS A 178 -9.34 -10.40 0.49
N ASP A 179 -9.10 -9.39 -0.35
CA ASP A 179 -8.96 -9.56 -1.81
C ASP A 179 -7.69 -10.33 -2.20
N HIS A 180 -6.59 -10.18 -1.43
CA HIS A 180 -5.36 -10.96 -1.61
C HIS A 180 -5.57 -12.45 -1.31
N ILE A 181 -6.38 -12.78 -0.30
CA ILE A 181 -6.72 -14.17 0.02
C ILE A 181 -7.66 -14.72 -1.04
N HIS A 182 -8.82 -14.09 -1.22
CA HIS A 182 -9.81 -14.49 -2.23
C HIS A 182 -10.89 -13.42 -2.44
N ARG A 183 -11.17 -13.05 -3.69
CA ARG A 183 -12.18 -12.03 -4.05
C ARG A 183 -13.60 -12.29 -3.51
N SER A 184 -13.99 -13.55 -3.30
CA SER A 184 -15.33 -13.85 -2.74
C SER A 184 -15.44 -13.57 -1.23
N LEU A 185 -14.30 -13.45 -0.54
CA LEU A 185 -14.25 -13.28 0.90
C LEU A 185 -14.87 -11.94 1.33
N HIS A 186 -14.73 -10.92 0.49
CA HIS A 186 -15.35 -9.62 0.68
C HIS A 186 -16.88 -9.69 0.79
N LYS A 187 -17.53 -10.60 0.04
CA LYS A 187 -19.00 -10.77 0.09
C LYS A 187 -19.48 -11.53 1.32
N GLN A 188 -18.63 -12.42 1.84
CA GLN A 188 -18.95 -13.25 3.01
C GLN A 188 -18.44 -12.62 4.31
N PHE A 189 -17.84 -11.43 4.28
CA PHE A 189 -17.22 -10.81 5.43
C PHE A 189 -18.28 -10.29 6.42
N LYS A 190 -18.17 -10.69 7.70
CA LYS A 190 -18.98 -10.13 8.79
C LYS A 190 -18.20 -9.16 9.66
N TYR A 191 -17.01 -9.58 10.09
CA TYR A 191 -16.03 -8.78 10.83
C TYR A 191 -14.70 -9.53 10.87
N ALA A 192 -13.62 -8.83 11.23
CA ALA A 192 -12.37 -9.47 11.61
C ALA A 192 -12.04 -9.20 13.07
N LEU A 193 -11.29 -10.13 13.66
CA LEU A 193 -10.60 -9.93 14.92
C LEU A 193 -9.13 -9.71 14.60
N VAL A 194 -8.56 -8.63 15.12
CA VAL A 194 -7.16 -8.28 14.92
C VAL A 194 -6.44 -8.28 16.25
N TRP A 195 -5.22 -8.83 16.25
CA TRP A 195 -4.25 -8.70 17.32
C TRP A 195 -3.02 -8.02 16.73
N GLY A 196 -2.64 -6.87 17.26
CA GLY A 196 -1.43 -6.19 16.83
C GLY A 196 -1.47 -4.71 17.15
N THR A 197 -0.48 -3.98 16.65
CA THR A 197 -0.30 -2.56 16.98
C THR A 197 -1.33 -1.65 16.30
N SER A 198 -2.04 -2.15 15.27
CA SER A 198 -3.09 -1.37 14.61
C SER A 198 -4.35 -1.18 15.46
N VAL A 199 -4.53 -2.00 16.51
CA VAL A 199 -5.71 -1.96 17.37
C VAL A 199 -5.35 -1.57 18.80
N LYS A 200 -6.28 -0.89 19.48
CA LYS A 200 -6.07 -0.43 20.86
C LYS A 200 -6.24 -1.55 21.88
N HIS A 201 -7.10 -2.53 21.57
CA HIS A 201 -7.43 -3.65 22.45
C HIS A 201 -7.16 -5.00 21.76
N TYR A 202 -6.77 -5.99 22.53
CA TYR A 202 -6.39 -7.32 22.03
C TYR A 202 -7.38 -8.40 22.47
N PRO A 203 -8.07 -9.11 21.55
CA PRO A 203 -8.38 -8.71 20.18
C PRO A 203 -9.44 -7.62 20.10
N GLN A 204 -9.40 -6.82 19.03
CA GLN A 204 -10.44 -5.86 18.69
C GLN A 204 -11.20 -6.31 17.44
N ARG A 205 -12.52 -6.09 17.46
CA ARG A 205 -13.39 -6.31 16.29
C ARG A 205 -13.28 -5.11 15.35
N VAL A 206 -12.93 -5.37 14.09
CA VAL A 206 -12.73 -4.35 13.06
C VAL A 206 -13.54 -4.64 11.80
N GLY A 207 -13.78 -3.57 11.02
CA GLY A 207 -14.43 -3.62 9.71
C GLY A 207 -13.41 -3.55 8.56
N LEU A 208 -13.91 -3.53 7.32
CA LEU A 208 -13.09 -3.56 6.10
C LEU A 208 -12.22 -2.31 5.90
N GLN A 209 -12.63 -1.17 6.45
CA GLN A 209 -11.89 0.10 6.36
C GLN A 209 -10.75 0.22 7.38
N HIS A 210 -10.53 -0.80 8.21
CA HIS A 210 -9.44 -0.80 9.19
C HIS A 210 -8.08 -0.91 8.49
N GLN A 211 -7.14 -0.08 8.90
CA GLN A 211 -5.76 -0.09 8.40
C GLN A 211 -4.92 -1.07 9.22
N LEU A 212 -4.28 -2.02 8.54
CA LEU A 212 -3.40 -3.01 9.15
C LEU A 212 -1.96 -2.48 9.22
N HIS A 213 -1.25 -2.88 10.27
CA HIS A 213 0.16 -2.60 10.51
C HIS A 213 1.02 -3.87 10.37
N ASP A 214 2.34 -3.70 10.30
CA ASP A 214 3.27 -4.84 10.19
C ASP A 214 3.13 -5.76 11.41
N GLU A 215 3.18 -7.05 11.15
CA GLU A 215 3.04 -8.15 12.10
C GLU A 215 1.67 -8.29 12.78
N ASP A 216 0.63 -7.63 12.24
CA ASP A 216 -0.74 -7.86 12.69
C ASP A 216 -1.19 -9.30 12.42
N VAL A 217 -1.92 -9.89 13.37
CA VAL A 217 -2.59 -11.17 13.23
C VAL A 217 -4.07 -10.93 12.98
N VAL A 218 -4.62 -11.53 11.93
CA VAL A 218 -6.01 -11.34 11.51
C VAL A 218 -6.77 -12.65 11.45
N GLN A 219 -7.93 -12.68 12.11
CA GLN A 219 -8.90 -13.76 12.01
C GLN A 219 -10.19 -13.23 11.37
N ILE A 220 -10.50 -13.71 10.16
CA ILE A 220 -11.72 -13.34 9.44
C ILE A 220 -12.90 -14.18 9.94
N VAL A 221 -14.01 -13.52 10.24
CA VAL A 221 -15.27 -14.17 10.57
C VAL A 221 -16.26 -13.96 9.43
N LYS A 222 -16.71 -15.07 8.85
CA LYS A 222 -17.68 -15.07 7.75
C LYS A 222 -19.11 -14.94 8.27
N ASP A 223 -19.98 -14.33 7.49
CA ASP A 223 -21.41 -14.31 7.79
C ASP A 223 -22.03 -15.67 7.45
N LYS A 224 -22.91 -16.15 8.33
CA LYS A 224 -23.49 -17.50 8.23
C LYS A 224 -24.66 -17.56 7.24
N THR A 225 -25.18 -16.42 6.81
CA THR A 225 -26.36 -16.27 5.96
C THR A 225 -26.09 -16.52 4.47
N ALA A 226 -24.84 -16.41 4.01
CA ALA A 226 -24.46 -16.60 2.61
C ALA A 226 -23.97 -18.03 2.28
N ALA A 227 -23.98 -18.95 3.25
CA ALA A 227 -23.83 -20.38 3.01
C ALA A 227 -25.22 -20.98 2.75
N GLY A 228 -25.75 -20.72 1.56
CA GLY A 228 -26.84 -21.52 1.01
C GLY A 228 -26.35 -22.97 0.83
N GLU A 229 -27.17 -23.89 1.32
CA GLU A 229 -27.18 -25.35 1.12
C GLU A 229 -26.47 -26.29 2.12
N ASP A 230 -25.30 -26.00 2.69
CA ASP A 230 -24.61 -26.97 3.58
C ASP A 230 -24.72 -26.69 5.10
N GLY A 231 -25.72 -25.90 5.51
CA GLY A 231 -25.98 -25.52 6.90
C GLY A 231 -26.96 -26.41 7.66
N ARG A 232 -27.42 -27.54 7.11
CA ARG A 232 -28.30 -28.49 7.83
C ARG A 232 -27.48 -29.44 8.72
N GLY A 233 -26.89 -28.90 9.77
CA GLY A 233 -26.06 -29.70 10.68
C GLY A 233 -26.01 -29.16 12.10
N ARG A 234 -27.12 -29.29 12.86
CA ARG A 234 -27.14 -29.82 14.24
C ARG A 234 -28.49 -29.75 14.96
N PHE A 235 -29.46 -29.00 14.44
CA PHE A 235 -30.81 -28.96 15.01
C PHE A 235 -31.80 -29.32 13.91
N LYS A 236 -32.16 -30.62 13.83
CA LYS A 236 -33.44 -30.99 13.21
C LYS A 236 -34.51 -30.34 14.07
N THR A 237 -35.22 -29.35 13.53
CA THR A 237 -36.54 -28.98 14.01
C THR A 237 -37.35 -30.28 14.05
N GLN A 238 -37.69 -30.75 15.25
CA GLN A 238 -38.72 -31.76 15.38
C GLN A 238 -39.98 -31.16 14.76
N SER A 239 -40.54 -31.86 13.78
CA SER A 239 -41.87 -31.54 13.26
C SER A 239 -42.86 -31.58 14.42
N ASP A 240 -43.61 -30.50 14.62
CA ASP A 240 -44.58 -30.30 15.71
C ASP A 240 -45.87 -31.16 15.55
N ALA A 241 -45.79 -32.26 14.80
CA ALA A 241 -46.90 -33.17 14.58
C ALA A 241 -46.80 -34.35 15.57
N PRO A 242 -47.87 -34.68 16.32
CA PRO A 242 -47.86 -35.83 17.21
C PRO A 242 -47.68 -37.12 16.40
N LEU A 243 -46.61 -37.87 16.68
CA LEU A 243 -46.32 -39.16 16.06
C LEU A 243 -47.47 -40.15 16.36
N ARG A 244 -48.18 -40.60 15.32
CA ARG A 244 -49.21 -41.64 15.46
C ARG A 244 -48.53 -42.97 15.80
N ILE A 245 -49.16 -43.75 16.67
CA ILE A 245 -48.62 -45.06 17.12
C ILE A 245 -48.44 -46.03 15.94
N SER A 246 -49.21 -45.85 14.86
CA SER A 246 -49.10 -46.60 13.60
C SER A 246 -47.77 -46.47 12.88
N ASP A 247 -47.03 -45.37 13.10
CA ASP A 247 -45.86 -45.01 12.29
C ASP A 247 -44.54 -45.48 12.95
N ARG A 248 -44.62 -46.18 14.09
CA ARG A 248 -43.46 -46.74 14.79
C ARG A 248 -43.02 -48.05 14.15
N VAL A 249 -41.97 -47.98 13.32
CA VAL A 249 -41.28 -49.18 12.83
C VAL A 249 -40.57 -49.89 13.99
N LYS A 250 -40.89 -51.16 14.24
CA LYS A 250 -40.21 -51.99 15.25
C LYS A 250 -38.74 -52.14 14.88
N LYS A 251 -37.84 -51.78 15.80
CA LYS A 251 -36.40 -52.05 15.64
C LYS A 251 -36.16 -53.56 15.59
N PRO A 252 -35.31 -54.07 14.67
CA PRO A 252 -34.95 -55.49 14.64
C PRO A 252 -34.19 -55.86 15.91
N SER A 253 -34.41 -57.09 16.38
CA SER A 253 -33.74 -57.65 17.55
C SER A 253 -32.24 -57.75 17.31
N LEU A 254 -31.46 -57.29 18.29
CA LEU A 254 -30.01 -57.48 18.33
C LEU A 254 -29.71 -58.99 18.28
N LYS A 255 -28.92 -59.42 17.30
CA LYS A 255 -28.43 -60.81 17.24
C LYS A 255 -27.41 -61.00 18.36
N THR A 256 -27.65 -61.99 19.21
CA THR A 256 -26.71 -62.55 20.20
C THR A 256 -25.45 -63.08 19.54
#